data_AF-R7SKH6-F1
#
_entry.id   AF-R7SKH6-F1
#
_cell.length_a   1.000
_cell.length_b   1.000
_cell.length_c   1.000
_cell.angle_alpha   90.00
_cell.angle_beta   90.00
_cell.angle_gamma   90.00
#
_symmetry.space_group_name_H-M   'P 1'
#
loop_
_entity.id
_entity.type
_entity.pdbx_description
1 polymer ?
#
loop_
_entity_poly.entity_id
_entity_poly.type
_entity_poly.pdbx_seq_one_letter_code
_entity_poly.pdbx_strand_id
1 'polypeptide(L)' 'AREAAKASRGYNSEATQQRLEETFRQHMGGKVPHQWQADVSEALLVGLDWVREDL' A
#
# COMPACT_ATOMS: atom_id res chain seq x y z
N ALA A 1 -1.58 -9.91 -7.12
CA ALA A 1 -0.34 -9.66 -6.36
C ALA A 1 -0.54 -9.76 -4.84
N ARG A 2 -1.40 -8.94 -4.22
CA ARG A 2 -1.66 -8.95 -2.76
C ARG A 2 -2.11 -10.31 -2.20
N GLU A 3 -3.10 -10.96 -2.83
CA GLU A 3 -3.58 -12.28 -2.38
C GLU A 3 -2.51 -13.38 -2.48
N ALA A 4 -1.65 -13.32 -3.50
CA ALA A 4 -0.54 -14.26 -3.63
C ALA A 4 0.51 -14.04 -2.53
N ALA A 5 0.81 -12.79 -2.18
CA ALA A 5 1.70 -12.46 -1.07
C ALA A 5 1.10 -12.87 0.29
N LYS A 6 -0.21 -12.69 0.48
CA LYS A 6 -0.94 -13.17 1.66
C LYS A 6 -0.84 -14.68 1.80
N ALA A 7 -1.13 -15.41 0.73
CA ALA A 7 -1.10 -16.87 0.73
C ALA A 7 0.31 -17.45 0.92
N SER A 8 1.35 -16.84 0.33
CA SER A 8 2.72 -17.37 0.36
C SER A 8 3.57 -16.88 1.54
N ARG A 9 3.31 -15.67 2.07
CA ARG A 9 4.14 -15.03 3.10
C ARG A 9 3.36 -14.62 4.35
N GLY A 10 2.07 -14.94 4.43
CA GLY A 10 1.21 -14.48 5.53
C GLY A 10 1.02 -12.97 5.55
N TYR A 11 1.26 -12.30 4.42
CA TYR A 11 1.23 -10.85 4.31
C TYR A 11 -0.17 -10.27 4.58
N ASN A 12 -0.27 -9.30 5.49
CA ASN A 12 -1.52 -8.61 5.82
C ASN A 12 -1.58 -7.23 5.12
N SER A 13 -2.29 -7.19 4.00
CA SER A 13 -2.47 -5.98 3.18
C SER A 13 -3.25 -4.89 3.93
N GLU A 14 -4.33 -5.26 4.62
CA GLU A 14 -5.20 -4.31 5.31
C GLU A 14 -4.46 -3.56 6.44
N ALA A 15 -3.75 -4.30 7.29
CA ALA A 15 -2.95 -3.69 8.36
C ALA A 15 -1.81 -2.81 7.82
N THR A 16 -1.24 -3.17 6.66
CA THR A 16 -0.18 -2.39 6.02
C THR A 16 -0.73 -1.09 5.42
N GLN A 17 -1.88 -1.16 4.75
CA GLN A 17 -2.59 0.01 4.22
C GLN A 17 -2.97 0.99 5.34
N GLN A 18 -3.51 0.51 6.46
CA GLN A 18 -3.81 1.36 7.62
C GLN A 18 -2.57 2.08 8.15
N ARG A 19 -1.45 1.37 8.31
CA ARG A 19 -0.19 1.98 8.75
C ARG A 19 0.37 2.99 7.75
N LEU A 20 0.24 2.73 6.45
CA LEU A 20 0.64 3.65 5.40
C LEU A 20 -0.18 4.94 5.47
N GLU A 21 -1.50 4.85 5.64
CA GLU A 21 -2.36 6.00 5.81
C GLU A 21 -2.04 6.81 7.06
N GLU A 22 -1.83 6.15 8.20
CA GLU A 22 -1.44 6.80 9.46
C GLU A 22 -0.11 7.53 9.32
N THR A 23 0.90 6.87 8.74
CA THR A 23 2.23 7.44 8.50
C THR A 23 2.14 8.64 7.55
N PHE A 24 1.40 8.51 6.45
CA PHE A 24 1.18 9.61 5.52
C PHE A 24 0.52 10.79 6.21
N ARG A 25 -0.53 10.54 7.01
CA ARG A 25 -1.27 11.58 7.75
C ARG A 25 -0.37 12.33 8.73
N GLN A 26 0.50 11.62 9.45
CA GLN A 26 1.46 12.21 10.38
C GLN A 26 2.45 13.14 9.67
N HIS A 27 2.94 12.76 8.50
CA HIS A 27 3.95 13.53 7.77
C HIS A 27 3.38 14.61 6.84
N MET A 28 2.13 14.48 6.41
CA MET A 28 1.50 15.39 5.43
C MET A 28 0.47 16.35 6.06
N GLY A 29 0.59 16.60 7.37
CA GLY A 29 -0.24 17.58 8.07
C GLY A 29 -1.72 17.20 8.11
N GLY A 30 -2.04 15.93 8.34
CA GLY A 30 -3.42 15.46 8.45
C GLY A 30 -4.08 15.04 7.13
N LYS A 31 -3.41 15.21 5.99
CA LYS A 31 -3.93 14.78 4.68
C LYS A 31 -4.03 13.26 4.60
N VAL A 32 -4.98 12.78 3.82
CA VAL A 32 -5.15 11.35 3.49
C VAL A 32 -4.54 11.11 2.11
N PRO A 33 -3.77 10.02 1.91
CA PRO A 33 -3.23 9.72 0.58
C PRO A 33 -4.36 9.40 -0.40
N HIS A 34 -4.14 9.67 -1.69
CA HIS A 34 -4.97 9.06 -2.71
C HIS A 34 -4.73 7.54 -2.73
N GLN A 35 -5.75 6.75 -3.08
CA GLN A 35 -5.66 5.28 -3.07
C GLN A 35 -4.44 4.76 -3.84
N TRP A 36 -4.16 5.31 -5.02
CA TRP A 36 -3.01 4.89 -5.83
C TRP A 36 -1.66 5.14 -5.13
N GLN A 37 -1.55 6.16 -4.28
CA GLN A 37 -0.31 6.43 -3.54
C GLN A 37 -0.07 5.37 -2.47
N ALA A 38 -1.13 4.94 -1.80
CA ALA A 38 -1.07 3.86 -0.83
C ALA A 38 -0.81 2.52 -1.52
N ASP A 39 -1.43 2.27 -2.68
CA ASP A 39 -1.22 1.05 -3.47
C ASP A 39 0.22 0.90 -3.97
N VAL A 40 0.80 1.98 -4.52
CA VAL A 40 2.21 1.99 -4.97
C VAL A 40 3.16 1.77 -3.79
N SER A 41 2.92 2.48 -2.69
CA SER A 41 3.79 2.38 -1.51
C SER A 41 3.77 0.98 -0.91
N GLU A 42 2.60 0.35 -0.85
CA GLU A 42 2.47 -1.04 -0.41
C GLU A 42 3.17 -2.01 -1.36
N ALA A 43 2.99 -1.83 -2.68
CA ALA A 43 3.64 -2.69 -3.66
C ALA A 43 5.16 -2.63 -3.55
N LEU A 44 5.73 -1.43 -3.38
CA LEU A 44 7.17 -1.25 -3.15
C LEU A 44 7.64 -1.93 -1.86
N LEU A 45 6.89 -1.82 -0.76
CA LEU A 45 7.23 -2.45 0.52
C LEU A 45 7.24 -3.98 0.46
N VAL A 46 6.35 -4.57 -0.33
CA VAL A 46 6.18 -6.03 -0.42
C VAL A 46 7.01 -6.63 -1.56
N GLY A 47 7.57 -5.78 -2.42
CA GLY A 47 8.28 -6.18 -3.64
C GLY A 47 7.32 -6.77 -4.68
N LEU A 48 6.14 -6.17 -4.82
CA LEU A 48 5.15 -6.53 -5.82
C LEU A 48 5.27 -5.61 -7.03
N ASP A 49 5.13 -6.20 -8.22
CA ASP A 49 4.95 -5.41 -9.43
C ASP A 49 3.62 -4.65 -9.35
N TRP A 50 3.68 -3.35 -9.62
CA TRP A 50 2.52 -2.49 -9.71
C TRP A 50 2.54 -1.74 -11.03
N VAL A 51 1.42 -1.81 -11.74
CA VAL A 51 1.20 -1.09 -12.99
C VAL A 51 -0.15 -0.39 -12.87
N ARG A 52 -0.19 0.89 -13.22
CA ARG A 52 -1.44 1.62 -13.39
C ARG A 52 -1.97 1.31 -14.79
N GLU A 53 -3.20 0.82 -14.90
CA GLU A 53 -3.81 0.49 -16.20
C GLU A 53 -4.37 1.72 -16.95
N ASP A 54 -4.32 2.92 -16.36
CA ASP A 54 -4.97 4.13 -16.89
C ASP A 54 -4.00 5.23 -17.40
N LEU A 55 -3.01 4.89 -18.24
CA LEU A 55 -2.13 5.86 -18.94
C LEU A 55 -2.20 5.70 -20.46
#